data_AF-A0A448BPY6-F1
#
_entry.id   AF-A0A448BPY6-F1
#
_cell.length_a   1.000
_cell.length_b   1.000
_cell.length_c   1.000
_cell.angle_alpha   90.00
_cell.angle_beta   90.00
_cell.angle_gamma   90.00
#
_symmetry.space_group_name_H-M   'P 1'
#
loop_
_entity.id
_entity.type
_entity.pdbx_description
1 polymer ?
#
loop_
_entity_poly.entity_id
_entity_poly.type
_entity_poly.pdbx_seq_one_letter_code
_entity_poly.pdbx_strand_id
1 'polypeptide(L)' 'MKNKIEDLRNHLFATIEGLLDEENPLDIERAKAVAHVGSVIIESAKVEVKALEIIGAPGGSTFMQIGREDSK' A
#
# COMPACT_ATOMS: atom_id res chain seq x y z
N MET A 1 -0.87 10.88 10.06
CA MET A 1 -0.29 10.20 8.88
C MET A 1 -1.33 9.25 8.34
N LYS A 2 -1.55 9.22 7.03
CA LYS A 2 -2.44 8.24 6.41
C LYS A 2 -1.62 6.98 6.11
N ASN A 3 -2.02 5.83 6.63
CA ASN A 3 -1.22 4.59 6.66
C ASN A 3 -2.01 3.35 6.26
N LYS A 4 -3.12 3.52 5.53
CA LYS A 4 -3.94 2.40 5.04
C LYS A 4 -3.47 1.94 3.67
N ILE A 5 -3.87 0.73 3.27
CA ILE A 5 -3.59 0.20 1.93
C ILE A 5 -4.12 1.10 0.80
N GLU A 6 -5.26 1.78 1.02
CA GLU A 6 -5.82 2.73 0.06
C GLU A 6 -4.90 3.92 -0.17
N ASP A 7 -4.27 4.43 0.89
CA ASP A 7 -3.32 5.54 0.78
C ASP A 7 -2.08 5.13 -0.01
N LEU A 8 -1.58 3.91 0.23
CA LEU A 8 -0.47 3.36 -0.55
C LEU A 8 -0.84 3.29 -2.04
N ARG A 9 -2.03 2.76 -2.36
CA ARG A 9 -2.51 2.67 -3.75
C ARG A 9 -2.59 4.06 -4.39
N ASN A 10 -3.16 5.03 -3.68
CA ASN A 10 -3.25 6.41 -4.18
C ASN A 10 -1.87 7.00 -4.47
N HIS A 11 -0.87 6.79 -3.61
CA HIS A 11 0.49 7.26 -3.85
C HIS A 11 1.17 6.57 -5.03
N LEU A 12 0.94 5.27 -5.22
CA LEU A 12 1.46 4.53 -6.38
C LEU A 12 0.80 5.01 -7.67
N PHE A 13 -0.51 5.29 -7.68
CA PHE A 13 -1.19 5.87 -8.84
C PHE A 13 -0.68 7.28 -9.16
N ALA A 14 -0.54 8.15 -8.15
CA ALA A 14 0.04 9.48 -8.35
C ALA A 14 1.47 9.42 -8.91
N THR A 15 2.24 8.38 -8.57
CA THR A 15 3.57 8.14 -9.14
C THR A 15 3.49 7.75 -10.62
N ILE A 16 2.51 6.91 -10.99
CA ILE A 16 2.26 6.54 -12.39
C ILE A 16 1.82 7.77 -13.19
N GLU A 17 0.90 8.58 -12.66
CA GLU A 17 0.46 9.83 -13.27
C GLU A 17 1.64 10.78 -13.48
N GLY A 18 2.49 10.96 -12.46
CA GLY A 18 3.70 11.78 -12.57
C GLY A 18 4.69 11.26 -13.60
N LEU A 19 4.83 9.93 -13.78
CA LEU A 19 5.67 9.36 -14.83
C LEU A 19 5.12 9.57 -16.24
N LEU A 20 3.81 9.77 -16.38
CA LEU A 20 3.12 9.97 -17.66
C LEU A 20 2.92 11.46 -18.01
N ASP A 21 3.29 12.37 -17.11
CA ASP A 21 3.25 13.81 -17.36
C ASP A 21 4.32 14.20 -18.41
N GLU A 22 3.88 14.64 -19.59
CA GLU A 22 4.76 15.04 -20.68
C GLU A 22 5.41 16.42 -20.47
N GLU A 23 4.75 17.30 -19.70
CA GLU A 23 5.21 18.67 -19.45
C GLU A 23 6.21 18.72 -18.29
N ASN A 24 5.96 17.93 -17.25
CA ASN A 24 6.79 17.87 -16.05
C ASN A 24 6.87 16.44 -15.47
N PRO A 25 7.58 15.53 -16.16
CA PRO A 25 7.67 14.13 -15.75
C PRO A 25 8.35 14.00 -14.38
N LEU A 26 7.84 13.08 -13.58
CA LEU A 26 8.48 12.67 -12.34
C LEU A 26 9.84 12.03 -12.66
N ASP A 27 10.86 12.45 -11.91
CA ASP A 27 12.18 11.84 -12.00
C ASP A 27 12.13 10.32 -11.76
N ILE A 28 12.84 9.57 -12.61
CA ILE A 28 12.80 8.10 -12.64
C ILE A 28 13.34 7.51 -11.33
N GLU A 29 14.39 8.10 -10.74
CA GLU A 29 14.95 7.60 -9.48
C GLU A 29 13.99 7.85 -8.31
N ARG A 30 13.27 8.97 -8.32
CA ARG A 30 12.15 9.20 -7.38
C ARG A 30 11.06 8.16 -7.55
N ALA A 31 10.65 7.87 -8.79
CA ALA A 31 9.62 6.87 -9.05
C ALA A 31 10.03 5.46 -8.60
N LYS A 32 11.28 5.07 -8.87
CA LYS A 32 11.86 3.80 -8.38
C LYS A 32 11.87 3.74 -6.85
N ALA A 33 12.23 4.84 -6.17
CA ALA A 33 12.21 4.90 -4.72
C ALA A 33 10.80 4.71 -4.16
N VAL A 34 9.79 5.34 -4.76
CA VAL A 34 8.39 5.14 -4.35
C VAL A 34 7.93 3.70 -4.58
N ALA A 35 8.23 3.13 -5.75
CA ALA A 35 7.91 1.73 -6.06
C ALA A 35 8.58 0.75 -5.09
N HIS A 36 9.83 1.02 -4.69
CA HIS A 36 10.57 0.21 -3.74
C HIS A 36 9.94 0.26 -2.34
N VAL A 37 9.70 1.45 -1.80
CA VAL A 37 9.05 1.61 -0.49
C VAL A 37 7.65 1.00 -0.49
N GLY A 38 6.89 1.18 -1.57
CA GLY A 38 5.57 0.55 -1.71
C GLY A 38 5.64 -0.97 -1.69
N SER A 39 6.66 -1.55 -2.34
CA SER A 39 6.89 -2.99 -2.32
C SER A 39 7.23 -3.50 -0.90
N VAL A 40 8.08 -2.80 -0.14
CA VAL A 40 8.38 -3.14 1.25
C VAL A 40 7.12 -3.15 2.13
N ILE A 41 6.22 -2.18 1.94
CA ILE A 41 4.96 -2.12 2.67
C ILE A 41 4.05 -3.32 2.31
N ILE A 42 3.96 -3.66 1.01
CA ILE A 42 3.17 -4.83 0.55
C ILE A 42 3.72 -6.13 1.14
N GLU A 43 5.05 -6.30 1.20
CA GLU A 43 5.66 -7.48 1.82
C GLU A 43 5.34 -7.57 3.32
N SER A 44 5.35 -6.45 4.04
CA SER A 44 4.90 -6.41 5.44
C SER A 44 3.43 -6.83 5.58
N ALA A 45 2.56 -6.38 4.67
CA ALA A 45 1.15 -6.74 4.67
C ALA A 45 0.92 -8.25 4.44
N LYS A 46 1.68 -8.84 3.52
CA LYS A 46 1.65 -10.29 3.26
C LYS A 46 2.04 -11.10 4.50
N VAL A 47 3.06 -10.63 5.24
CA VAL A 47 3.48 -11.27 6.50
C VAL A 47 2.37 -11.17 7.55
N GLU A 48 1.70 -10.02 7.67
CA GLU A 48 0.57 -9.83 8.59
C GLU A 48 -0.57 -10.81 8.27
N VAL A 49 -0.99 -10.90 7.00
CA VAL A 49 -2.04 -11.84 6.57
C VAL A 49 -1.66 -13.27 6.90
N LYS A 50 -0.43 -13.69 6.59
CA LYS A 50 0.06 -15.03 6.91
C LYS A 50 0.04 -15.32 8.41
N ALA A 51 0.37 -14.34 9.25
CA ALA A 51 0.31 -14.49 10.70
C ALA A 51 -1.14 -14.68 11.20
N LEU A 52 -2.10 -13.92 10.63
CA LEU A 52 -3.52 -14.05 10.96
C LEU A 52 -4.07 -15.43 10.59
N GLU A 53 -3.71 -15.94 9.40
CA GLU A 53 -4.08 -17.28 8.95
C GLU A 53 -3.56 -18.37 9.89
N ILE A 54 -2.29 -18.28 10.33
CA ILE A 54 -1.65 -19.26 11.22
C ILE A 54 -2.31 -19.27 12.61
N ILE A 55 -2.64 -18.09 13.14
CA ILE A 55 -3.22 -17.95 14.49
C ILE A 55 -4.71 -18.30 14.50
N GLY A 56 -5.35 -18.40 13.33
CA GLY A 56 -6.80 -18.60 13.23
C GLY A 56 -7.58 -17.39 13.78
N ALA A 57 -6.98 -16.20 13.72
CA ALA A 57 -7.58 -14.99 14.26
C ALA A 57 -8.81 -14.60 13.41
N PRO A 58 -10.02 -14.47 14.00
CA PRO A 58 -11.23 -14.10 13.27
C PRO A 58 -11.24 -12.61 12.84
N GLY A 59 -10.24 -11.83 13.24
CA GLY A 59 -10.11 -10.41 12.89
C GLY A 59 -9.28 -10.21 11.63
N GLY A 60 -9.82 -9.49 10.66
CA GLY A 60 -9.08 -9.09 9.46
C GLY A 60 -7.88 -8.18 9.77
N SER A 61 -6.95 -8.07 8.81
CA SER A 61 -5.74 -7.25 8.92
C SER A 61 -6.05 -5.78 9.23
N THR A 62 -5.29 -5.19 10.14
CA THR A 62 -5.43 -3.75 10.49
C THR A 62 -4.90 -2.86 9.38
N PHE A 63 -3.91 -3.34 8.64
CA PHE A 63 -3.34 -2.63 7.50
C PHE A 63 -4.21 -2.75 6.25
N MET A 64 -4.69 -3.96 5.93
CA MET A 64 -5.50 -4.21 4.73
C MET A 64 -6.97 -3.84 4.91
N GLN A 65 -7.50 -3.90 6.15
CA GLN A 65 -8.90 -3.60 6.53
C GLN A 65 -9.98 -4.39 5.75
N ILE A 66 -9.59 -5.42 5.01
CA ILE A 66 -10.52 -6.27 4.24
C ILE A 66 -11.41 -7.05 5.22
N GLY A 67 -12.73 -6.91 5.09
CA GLY A 67 -13.72 -7.63 5.89
C GLY A 67 -13.98 -7.06 7.29
N ARG A 68 -13.40 -5.90 7.64
CA ARG A 68 -13.90 -5.12 8.78
C ARG A 68 -15.09 -4.30 8.30
N GLU A 69 -16.29 -4.61 8.78
CA GLU A 69 -17.34 -3.60 8.82
C GLU A 69 -16.80 -2.47 9.69
N ASP A 70 -16.67 -1.28 9.11
CA ASP A 70 -16.40 -0.06 9.86
C ASP A 70 -17.54 0.11 10.87
N SER A 71 -17.36 -0.44 12.07
CA SER A 71 -18.20 -0.12 13.21
C SER A 71 -17.97 1.37 13.46
N LYS A 72 -18.98 2.15 13.10
CA LYS A 72 -19.07 3.59 13.30
C LYS A 72 -18.60 4.03 14.68
#